data_AF-B7PXD7-F1
#
_entry.id   AF-B7PXD7-F1
#
_cell.length_a   1.000
_cell.length_b   1.000
_cell.length_c   1.000
_cell.angle_alpha   90.00
_cell.angle_beta   90.00
_cell.angle_gamma   90.00
#
_symmetry.space_group_name_H-M   'P 1'
#
loop_
_entity.id
_entity.type
_entity.pdbx_description
1 polymer ?
#
loop_
_entity_poly.entity_id
_entity_poly.type
_entity_poly.pdbx_seq_one_letter_code
_entity_poly.pdbx_strand_id
1 'polypeptide(L)'
;MDQADAQGIAVIDESPAVALGSFDSALLSAHKERMTEMIQRDKNRPSVIMWSVANEPESAKKQADSYFGELVAHVKTLDTTRPVTAALNAPYSKDLAGQYMDVIMHNNYVAWYDDPGSLQVIEPQTISEYEAMYAHYGKPIMISEYGAGAVAGLHADPAFVYSEDFQAQLLFHHTARLTSCAARATLWESMSGTLQTS
;
A
#
# COMPACT_ATOMS: atom_id res chain seq x y z
N MET A 1 -2.42 -19.33 -2.86
CA MET A 1 -2.17 -19.69 -1.45
C MET A 1 -1.36 -20.97 -1.30
N ASP A 2 -1.78 -22.13 -1.83
CA ASP A 2 -1.03 -23.39 -1.65
C ASP A 2 0.45 -23.32 -2.06
N GLN A 3 0.78 -22.65 -3.17
CA GLN A 3 2.16 -22.48 -3.60
C GLN A 3 2.97 -21.58 -2.66
N ALA A 4 2.35 -20.55 -2.09
CA ALA A 4 3.00 -19.65 -1.15
C ALA A 4 3.30 -20.39 0.16
N ASP A 5 2.35 -21.18 0.66
CA ASP A 5 2.54 -22.06 1.81
C ASP A 5 3.70 -23.05 1.58
N ALA A 6 3.72 -23.70 0.41
CA ALA A 6 4.74 -24.70 0.07
C ALA A 6 6.15 -24.12 -0.11
N GLN A 7 6.26 -22.86 -0.56
CA GLN A 7 7.53 -22.20 -0.86
C GLN A 7 8.03 -21.29 0.27
N GLY A 8 7.23 -21.09 1.33
CA GLY A 8 7.58 -20.17 2.41
C GLY A 8 7.55 -18.70 1.98
N ILE A 9 6.67 -18.35 1.04
CA ILE A 9 6.47 -16.97 0.59
C ILE A 9 5.38 -16.36 1.47
N ALA A 10 5.71 -15.29 2.20
CA ALA A 10 4.72 -14.56 2.97
C ALA A 10 3.68 -13.89 2.04
N VAL A 11 2.48 -13.62 2.55
CA VAL A 11 1.38 -13.02 1.80
C VAL A 11 0.65 -12.02 2.69
N ILE A 12 0.42 -10.84 2.13
CA ILE A 12 -0.60 -9.90 2.62
C ILE A 12 -1.85 -10.20 1.80
N ASP A 13 -2.88 -10.73 2.44
CA ASP A 13 -4.10 -11.13 1.76
C ASP A 13 -5.10 -9.97 1.81
N GLU A 14 -5.52 -9.50 0.64
CA GLU A 14 -6.21 -8.23 0.48
C GLU A 14 -7.66 -8.41 0.01
N SER A 15 -8.55 -7.62 0.61
CA SER A 15 -9.94 -7.53 0.17
C SER A 15 -10.04 -6.93 -1.24
N PRO A 16 -11.11 -7.20 -2.02
CA PRO A 16 -11.28 -6.60 -3.35
C PRO A 16 -11.64 -5.10 -3.32
N ALA A 17 -11.58 -4.43 -2.15
CA ALA A 17 -11.97 -3.04 -2.00
C ALA A 17 -10.87 -2.09 -2.49
N VAL A 18 -10.90 -1.77 -3.77
CA VAL A 18 -9.97 -0.85 -4.43
C VAL A 18 -10.66 0.47 -4.77
N ALA A 19 -9.98 1.61 -4.55
CA ALA A 19 -10.44 2.94 -4.95
C ALA A 19 -11.84 3.31 -4.43
N LEU A 20 -12.13 2.99 -3.16
CA LEU A 20 -13.44 3.29 -2.54
C LEU A 20 -13.70 4.79 -2.45
N GLY A 21 -14.77 5.26 -3.11
CA GLY A 21 -15.18 6.66 -3.10
C GLY A 21 -16.44 6.99 -2.27
N SER A 22 -17.18 5.99 -1.81
CA SER A 22 -18.31 6.15 -0.89
C SER A 22 -18.13 5.28 0.35
N PHE A 23 -18.77 5.67 1.45
CA PHE A 23 -18.66 4.99 2.75
C PHE A 23 -20.03 4.90 3.43
N ASP A 24 -21.01 4.37 2.71
CA ASP A 24 -22.36 4.13 3.23
C ASP A 24 -22.46 2.79 3.98
N SER A 25 -23.58 2.61 4.70
CA SER A 25 -23.82 1.42 5.53
C SER A 25 -24.01 0.14 4.72
N ALA A 26 -24.54 0.24 3.49
CA ALA A 26 -24.72 -0.93 2.63
C ALA A 26 -23.37 -1.46 2.15
N LEU A 27 -22.47 -0.56 1.73
CA LEU A 27 -21.10 -0.90 1.40
C LEU A 27 -20.35 -1.45 2.61
N LEU A 28 -20.48 -0.85 3.79
CA LEU A 28 -19.82 -1.36 5.00
C LEU A 28 -20.29 -2.79 5.34
N SER A 29 -21.59 -3.06 5.23
CA SER A 29 -22.13 -4.41 5.45
C SER A 29 -21.55 -5.42 4.46
N ALA A 30 -21.55 -5.08 3.16
CA ALA A 30 -21.00 -5.96 2.13
C ALA A 30 -19.48 -6.17 2.32
N HIS A 31 -18.75 -5.14 2.73
CA HIS A 31 -17.32 -5.24 2.97
C HIS A 31 -17.00 -6.13 4.18
N LYS A 32 -17.75 -5.99 5.28
CA LYS A 32 -17.63 -6.90 6.45
C LYS A 32 -17.91 -8.36 6.05
N GLU A 33 -18.89 -8.60 5.19
CA GLU A 33 -19.18 -9.93 4.66
C GLU A 33 -17.99 -10.49 3.86
N ARG A 34 -17.43 -9.71 2.92
CA ARG A 34 -16.24 -10.12 2.15
C ARG A 34 -15.02 -10.40 3.01
N MET A 35 -14.74 -9.56 4.00
CA MET A 35 -13.67 -9.83 4.96
C MET A 35 -13.92 -11.12 5.74
N THR A 36 -15.17 -11.38 6.12
CA THR A 36 -15.54 -12.63 6.81
C THR A 36 -15.29 -13.84 5.91
N GLU A 37 -15.75 -13.82 4.67
CA GLU A 37 -15.54 -14.91 3.71
C GLU A 37 -14.04 -15.18 3.48
N MET A 38 -13.26 -14.13 3.25
CA MET A 38 -11.82 -14.22 2.99
C MET A 38 -11.07 -14.80 4.20
N ILE A 39 -11.30 -14.26 5.39
CA ILE A 39 -10.63 -14.73 6.61
C ILE A 39 -11.05 -16.17 6.93
N GLN A 40 -12.34 -16.52 6.79
CA GLN A 40 -12.77 -17.90 7.04
C GLN A 40 -12.13 -18.90 6.07
N ARG A 41 -11.90 -18.49 4.81
CA ARG A 41 -11.21 -19.29 3.80
C ARG A 41 -9.73 -19.49 4.15
N ASP A 42 -9.04 -18.41 4.56
CA ASP A 42 -7.57 -18.39 4.61
C ASP A 42 -6.94 -18.32 6.01
N LYS A 43 -7.72 -18.28 7.10
CA LYS A 43 -7.23 -18.23 8.50
C LYS A 43 -6.18 -19.30 8.85
N ASN A 44 -6.23 -20.46 8.20
CA ASN A 44 -5.31 -21.59 8.43
C ASN A 44 -4.09 -21.58 7.50
N ARG A 45 -3.92 -20.54 6.68
CA ARG A 45 -2.78 -20.39 5.78
C ARG A 45 -1.58 -19.81 6.53
N PRO A 46 -0.47 -20.56 6.67
CA PRO A 46 0.75 -20.03 7.28
C PRO A 46 1.40 -18.95 6.43
N SER A 47 1.18 -18.93 5.11
CA SER A 47 1.70 -17.86 4.25
C SER A 47 1.07 -16.50 4.55
N VAL A 48 -0.20 -16.45 4.99
CA VAL A 48 -0.86 -15.19 5.30
C VAL A 48 -0.31 -14.64 6.59
N ILE A 49 0.33 -13.47 6.50
CA ILE A 49 0.93 -12.79 7.65
C ILE A 49 0.16 -11.55 8.08
N MET A 50 -0.64 -10.92 7.19
CA MET A 50 -1.42 -9.72 7.44
C MET A 50 -2.68 -9.69 6.57
N TRP A 51 -3.71 -8.99 7.03
CA TRP A 51 -4.95 -8.75 6.30
C TRP A 51 -5.00 -7.30 5.81
N SER A 52 -5.06 -7.08 4.49
CA SER A 52 -5.30 -5.74 3.92
C SER A 52 -6.79 -5.53 3.68
N VAL A 53 -7.36 -4.47 4.24
CA VAL A 53 -8.79 -4.19 4.14
C VAL A 53 -9.16 -3.36 2.91
N ALA A 54 -8.22 -2.62 2.31
CA ALA A 54 -8.49 -1.81 1.13
C ALA A 54 -7.20 -1.35 0.45
N ASN A 55 -7.30 -1.04 -0.85
CA ASN A 55 -6.28 -0.33 -1.62
C ASN A 55 -6.82 1.03 -2.10
N GLU A 56 -6.04 2.09 -1.88
CA GLU A 56 -6.32 3.47 -2.28
C GLU A 56 -7.75 3.98 -2.00
N PRO A 57 -8.33 3.75 -0.81
CA PRO A 57 -9.62 4.36 -0.49
C PRO A 57 -9.47 5.89 -0.44
N GLU A 58 -10.56 6.63 -0.70
CA GLU A 58 -10.61 8.08 -0.48
C GLU A 58 -10.65 8.41 1.03
N SER A 59 -9.58 8.03 1.75
CA SER A 59 -9.52 8.00 3.22
C SER A 59 -9.49 9.37 3.88
N ALA A 60 -9.32 10.44 3.09
CA ALA A 60 -9.44 11.83 3.56
C ALA A 60 -10.91 12.28 3.74
N LYS A 61 -11.89 11.51 3.25
CA LYS A 61 -13.31 11.80 3.48
C LYS A 61 -13.68 11.53 4.93
N LYS A 62 -14.44 12.44 5.55
CA LYS A 62 -14.85 12.34 6.96
C LYS A 62 -15.53 11.00 7.29
N GLN A 63 -16.29 10.43 6.35
CA GLN A 63 -16.98 9.16 6.54
C GLN A 63 -16.04 7.95 6.61
N ALA A 64 -14.83 8.05 6.04
CA ALA A 64 -13.83 7.00 6.07
C ALA A 64 -13.40 6.67 7.52
N ASP A 65 -13.38 7.68 8.40
CA ASP A 65 -13.03 7.54 9.81
C ASP A 65 -13.87 6.43 10.50
N SER A 66 -15.19 6.65 10.60
CA SER A 66 -16.09 5.68 11.21
C SER A 66 -16.15 4.36 10.43
N TYR A 67 -16.07 4.42 9.11
CA TYR A 67 -16.13 3.23 8.25
C TYR A 67 -14.98 2.26 8.53
N PHE A 68 -13.74 2.75 8.51
CA PHE A 68 -12.56 1.93 8.75
C PHE A 68 -12.43 1.54 10.22
N GLY A 69 -12.84 2.40 11.16
CA GLY A 69 -12.92 2.02 12.57
C GLY A 69 -13.81 0.80 12.80
N GLU A 70 -15.01 0.78 12.21
CA GLU A 70 -15.91 -0.36 12.29
C GLU A 70 -15.43 -1.60 11.54
N LEU A 71 -14.84 -1.42 10.36
CA LEU A 71 -14.36 -2.52 9.54
C LEU A 71 -13.16 -3.23 10.20
N VAL A 72 -12.19 -2.47 10.68
CA VAL A 72 -11.02 -3.04 11.36
C VAL A 72 -11.44 -3.71 12.67
N ALA A 73 -12.36 -3.11 13.43
CA ALA A 73 -12.91 -3.75 14.62
C ALA A 73 -13.56 -5.10 14.28
N HIS A 74 -14.34 -5.18 13.20
CA HIS A 74 -14.95 -6.42 12.71
C HIS A 74 -13.89 -7.47 12.36
N VAL A 75 -12.88 -7.11 11.57
CA VAL A 75 -11.76 -8.01 11.23
C VAL A 75 -11.08 -8.57 12.47
N LYS A 76 -10.82 -7.73 13.47
CA LYS A 76 -10.21 -8.13 14.75
C LYS A 76 -11.11 -9.04 15.61
N THR A 77 -12.42 -9.11 15.33
CA THR A 77 -13.28 -10.14 15.95
C THR A 77 -13.14 -11.52 15.31
N LEU A 78 -12.68 -11.56 14.05
CA LEU A 78 -12.53 -12.79 13.26
C LEU A 78 -11.15 -13.42 13.43
N ASP A 79 -10.10 -12.60 13.46
CA ASP A 79 -8.71 -13.03 13.64
C ASP A 79 -7.93 -12.00 14.48
N THR A 80 -7.52 -12.40 15.68
CA THR A 80 -6.68 -11.59 16.58
C THR A 80 -5.19 -11.93 16.47
N THR A 81 -4.83 -12.90 15.64
CA THR A 81 -3.46 -13.44 15.55
C THR A 81 -2.60 -12.73 14.52
N ARG A 82 -3.21 -11.98 13.59
CA ARG A 82 -2.53 -11.29 12.48
C ARG A 82 -2.84 -9.78 12.49
N PRO A 83 -1.88 -8.93 12.07
CA PRO A 83 -2.09 -7.50 11.89
C PRO A 83 -3.09 -7.18 10.78
N VAL A 84 -3.76 -6.04 10.91
CA VAL A 84 -4.61 -5.45 9.89
C VAL A 84 -3.93 -4.24 9.26
N THR A 85 -4.02 -4.08 7.94
CA THR A 85 -3.44 -2.97 7.18
C THR A 85 -4.38 -2.51 6.06
N ALA A 86 -3.99 -1.45 5.35
CA ALA A 86 -4.60 -0.97 4.12
C ALA A 86 -3.54 -0.19 3.34
N ALA A 87 -3.51 -0.34 2.01
CA ALA A 87 -2.64 0.45 1.14
C ALA A 87 -3.24 1.84 0.92
N LEU A 88 -2.63 2.85 1.55
CA LEU A 88 -3.09 4.25 1.54
C LEU A 88 -2.32 5.08 0.52
N ASN A 89 -2.95 6.11 -0.03
CA ASN A 89 -2.32 7.09 -0.93
C ASN A 89 -2.66 8.55 -0.57
N ALA A 90 -3.48 8.77 0.46
CA ALA A 90 -3.76 10.11 0.96
C ALA A 90 -2.59 10.61 1.82
N PRO A 91 -2.29 11.93 1.82
CA PRO A 91 -1.30 12.50 2.73
C PRO A 91 -1.63 12.16 4.18
N TYR A 92 -0.63 11.76 4.99
CA TYR A 92 -0.82 11.33 6.38
C TYR A 92 -1.61 12.36 7.23
N SER A 93 -1.50 13.65 6.90
CA SER A 93 -2.18 14.73 7.62
C SER A 93 -3.68 14.84 7.34
N LYS A 94 -4.18 14.19 6.29
CA LYS A 94 -5.58 14.20 5.87
C LYS A 94 -6.24 12.83 5.97
N ASP A 95 -5.45 11.76 5.93
CA ASP A 95 -5.94 10.40 6.08
C ASP A 95 -6.65 10.20 7.43
N LEU A 96 -7.80 9.53 7.38
CA LEU A 96 -8.60 9.20 8.58
C LEU A 96 -8.68 7.69 8.84
N ALA A 97 -8.08 6.86 7.97
CA ALA A 97 -8.16 5.40 8.05
C ALA A 97 -6.95 4.75 8.76
N GLY A 98 -5.74 5.26 8.52
CA GLY A 98 -4.47 4.72 9.01
C GLY A 98 -4.39 4.63 10.54
N GLN A 99 -5.11 5.48 11.26
CA GLN A 99 -5.18 5.42 12.72
C GLN A 99 -5.75 4.09 13.27
N TYR A 100 -6.49 3.33 12.46
CA TYR A 100 -7.06 2.04 12.87
C TYR A 100 -6.18 0.83 12.56
N MET A 101 -5.24 0.98 11.61
CA MET A 101 -4.37 -0.12 11.15
C MET A 101 -3.31 -0.50 12.18
N ASP A 102 -2.76 -1.71 12.10
CA ASP A 102 -1.60 -2.12 12.90
C ASP A 102 -0.28 -1.79 12.20
N VAL A 103 -0.27 -1.85 10.87
CA VAL A 103 0.84 -1.47 9.98
C VAL A 103 0.31 -0.55 8.90
N ILE A 104 1.04 0.53 8.58
CA ILE A 104 0.66 1.46 7.50
C ILE A 104 1.31 1.01 6.19
N MET A 105 0.52 0.62 5.19
CA MET A 105 0.96 0.48 3.80
C MET A 105 0.71 1.81 3.08
N HIS A 106 1.70 2.31 2.35
CA HIS A 106 1.58 3.56 1.59
C HIS A 106 2.09 3.39 0.16
N ASN A 107 1.28 3.78 -0.81
CA ASN A 107 1.61 3.82 -2.23
C ASN A 107 2.34 5.14 -2.53
N ASN A 108 3.58 5.05 -3.03
CA ASN A 108 4.45 6.20 -3.24
C ASN A 108 5.01 6.19 -4.66
N TYR A 109 4.53 7.14 -5.47
CA TYR A 109 4.89 7.30 -6.87
C TYR A 109 5.63 8.64 -7.13
N VAL A 110 6.46 9.08 -6.18
CA VAL A 110 7.34 10.25 -6.37
C VAL A 110 8.21 10.08 -7.63
N ALA A 111 8.42 11.18 -8.35
CA ALA A 111 9.06 11.26 -9.67
C ALA A 111 8.28 10.59 -10.82
N TRP A 112 7.12 9.98 -10.55
CA TRP A 112 6.20 9.47 -11.57
C TRP A 112 4.94 10.34 -11.67
N TYR A 113 4.08 10.31 -10.64
CA TYR A 113 2.87 11.14 -10.60
C TYR A 113 3.15 12.54 -10.02
N ASP A 114 4.00 12.61 -9.00
CA ASP A 114 4.50 13.85 -8.42
C ASP A 114 5.90 14.16 -8.95
N ASP A 115 6.18 15.42 -9.28
CA ASP A 115 7.45 15.86 -9.88
C ASP A 115 7.97 14.97 -11.04
N PRO A 116 7.18 14.69 -12.10
CA PRO A 116 7.51 13.67 -13.10
C PRO A 116 8.89 13.88 -13.73
N GLY A 117 9.70 12.82 -13.77
CA GLY A 117 11.05 12.86 -14.36
C GLY A 117 12.16 13.30 -13.40
N SER A 118 11.83 13.79 -12.21
CA SER A 118 12.79 14.34 -11.25
C SER A 118 13.32 13.31 -10.27
N LEU A 119 14.14 12.37 -10.74
CA LEU A 119 14.69 11.27 -9.92
C LEU A 119 15.40 11.74 -8.63
N GLN A 120 16.02 12.92 -8.66
CA GLN A 120 16.70 13.51 -7.52
C GLN A 120 15.78 13.85 -6.34
N VAL A 121 14.47 13.95 -6.55
CA VAL A 121 13.51 14.28 -5.48
C VAL A 121 13.05 13.05 -4.70
N ILE A 122 13.20 11.84 -5.26
CA ILE A 122 12.72 10.58 -4.68
C ILE A 122 13.21 10.42 -3.25
N GLU A 123 14.52 10.56 -3.04
CA GLU A 123 15.14 10.39 -1.72
C GLU A 123 14.65 11.43 -0.69
N PRO A 124 14.84 12.75 -0.88
CA PRO A 124 14.47 13.73 0.13
C PRO A 124 12.97 13.74 0.43
N GLN A 125 12.11 13.56 -0.59
CA GLN A 125 10.66 13.56 -0.39
C GLN A 125 10.20 12.29 0.34
N THR A 126 10.69 11.11 -0.07
CA THR A 126 10.33 9.85 0.60
C THR A 126 10.80 9.83 2.05
N ILE A 127 12.02 10.31 2.37
CA ILE A 127 12.46 10.36 3.77
C ILE A 127 11.56 11.28 4.59
N SER A 128 11.32 12.49 4.10
CA SER A 128 10.52 13.48 4.82
C SER A 128 9.08 13.00 5.06
N GLU A 129 8.46 12.39 4.05
CA GLU A 129 7.08 11.89 4.15
C GLU A 129 6.96 10.76 5.17
N TYR A 130 7.86 9.78 5.12
CA TYR A 130 7.77 8.59 5.97
C TYR A 130 8.21 8.87 7.42
N GLU A 131 9.12 9.82 7.65
CA GLU A 131 9.42 10.31 9.00
C GLU A 131 8.22 11.02 9.62
N ALA A 132 7.54 11.87 8.86
CA ALA A 132 6.36 12.58 9.30
C ALA A 132 5.17 11.64 9.55
N MET A 133 4.97 10.68 8.65
CA MET A 133 3.95 9.63 8.78
C MET A 133 4.21 8.77 10.02
N TYR A 134 5.47 8.41 10.30
CA TYR A 134 5.82 7.65 11.51
C TYR A 134 5.58 8.48 12.77
N ALA A 135 5.95 9.76 12.75
CA ALA A 135 5.68 10.67 13.87
C ALA A 135 4.16 10.86 14.10
N HIS A 136 3.35 10.79 13.05
CA HIS A 136 1.89 10.93 13.13
C HIS A 136 1.22 9.68 13.71
N TYR A 137 1.51 8.48 13.18
CA TYR A 137 0.81 7.25 13.59
C TYR A 137 1.49 6.49 14.73
N GLY A 138 2.82 6.58 14.86
CA GLY A 138 3.60 5.78 15.80
C GLY A 138 3.62 4.27 15.48
N LYS A 139 3.44 3.91 14.20
CA LYS A 139 3.29 2.52 13.72
C LYS A 139 4.37 2.16 12.70
N PRO A 140 4.69 0.87 12.52
CA PRO A 140 5.50 0.42 11.40
C PRO A 140 4.87 0.87 10.07
N ILE A 141 5.72 1.31 9.13
CA ILE A 141 5.29 1.74 7.80
C ILE A 141 5.95 0.86 6.76
N MET A 142 5.27 0.66 5.64
CA MET A 142 5.81 -0.04 4.48
C MET A 142 5.38 0.64 3.20
N ILE A 143 6.26 0.62 2.21
CA ILE A 143 5.90 1.03 0.85
C ILE A 143 5.29 -0.18 0.17
N SER A 144 4.02 -0.07 -0.20
CA SER A 144 3.25 -1.14 -0.86
C SER A 144 3.32 -1.07 -2.37
N GLU A 145 3.41 0.14 -2.91
CA GLU A 145 3.56 0.38 -4.34
C GLU A 145 4.51 1.55 -4.60
N TYR A 146 5.31 1.43 -5.66
CA TYR A 146 6.13 2.48 -6.25
C TYR A 146 6.56 2.01 -7.63
N GLY A 147 6.86 2.95 -8.54
CA GLY A 147 7.34 2.60 -9.86
C GLY A 147 7.01 3.64 -10.91
N ALA A 148 7.26 3.26 -12.15
CA ALA A 148 6.94 4.04 -13.33
C ALA A 148 6.49 3.11 -14.45
N GLY A 149 5.61 3.61 -15.32
CA GLY A 149 5.30 2.95 -16.58
C GLY A 149 6.49 3.01 -17.53
N ALA A 150 6.68 1.94 -18.31
CA ALA A 150 7.67 1.88 -19.38
C ALA A 150 7.05 1.30 -20.65
N VAL A 151 7.43 1.85 -21.81
CA VAL A 151 7.10 1.28 -23.11
C VAL A 151 8.22 0.32 -23.49
N ALA A 152 7.88 -0.96 -23.68
CA ALA A 152 8.86 -1.99 -24.03
C ALA A 152 9.63 -1.61 -25.31
N GLY A 153 10.96 -1.69 -25.24
CA GLY A 153 11.91 -1.32 -26.29
C GLY A 153 12.22 0.17 -26.39
N LEU A 154 11.59 1.03 -25.57
CA LEU A 154 11.90 2.46 -25.52
C LEU A 154 13.10 2.70 -24.60
N HIS A 155 14.26 2.89 -25.22
CA HIS A 155 15.49 3.27 -24.53
C HIS A 155 15.88 4.71 -24.81
N ALA A 156 16.52 5.38 -23.86
CA ALA A 156 16.94 6.76 -23.98
C ALA A 156 18.11 7.15 -23.07
N ASP A 157 18.96 8.04 -23.60
CA ASP A 157 20.02 8.72 -22.86
C ASP A 157 20.05 10.22 -23.24
N PRO A 158 19.75 11.15 -22.32
CA PRO A 158 19.36 10.90 -20.93
C PRO A 158 18.00 10.18 -20.82
N ALA A 159 17.82 9.42 -19.74
CA ALA A 159 16.57 8.74 -19.43
C ALA A 159 15.40 9.74 -19.34
N PHE A 160 14.24 9.38 -19.88
CA PHE A 160 13.02 10.19 -19.81
C PHE A 160 11.80 9.32 -19.48
N VAL A 161 10.74 9.95 -18.95
CA VAL A 161 9.47 9.30 -18.55
C VAL A 161 8.96 8.35 -19.66
N TYR A 162 8.56 7.13 -19.28
CA TYR A 162 8.19 6.00 -20.17
C TYR A 162 9.35 5.21 -20.82
N SER A 163 10.60 5.66 -20.75
CA SER A 163 11.74 4.81 -21.16
C SER A 163 12.02 3.73 -20.12
N GLU A 164 12.50 2.57 -20.58
CA GLU A 164 12.97 1.50 -19.69
C GLU A 164 14.12 2.00 -18.78
N ASP A 165 14.98 2.87 -19.31
CA ASP A 165 16.09 3.47 -18.56
C ASP A 165 15.58 4.35 -17.40
N PHE A 166 14.49 5.08 -17.61
CA PHE A 166 13.87 5.89 -16.55
C PHE A 166 13.23 5.01 -15.47
N GLN A 167 12.49 3.96 -15.87
CA GLN A 167 11.91 3.01 -14.93
C GLN A 167 13.00 2.34 -14.09
N ALA A 168 14.09 1.88 -14.71
CA ALA A 168 15.20 1.25 -14.02
C ALA A 168 15.87 2.20 -13.02
N GLN A 169 16.12 3.47 -13.42
CA GLN A 169 16.70 4.46 -12.52
C GLN A 169 15.76 4.82 -11.36
N LEU A 170 14.45 4.97 -11.62
CA LEU A 170 13.46 5.24 -10.57
C LEU A 170 13.41 4.10 -9.54
N LEU A 171 13.34 2.85 -10.00
CA LEU A 171 13.35 1.69 -9.11
C LEU A 171 14.64 1.63 -8.28
N PHE A 172 15.79 1.95 -8.88
CA PHE A 172 17.06 2.05 -8.17
C PHE A 172 17.02 3.12 -7.07
N HIS A 173 16.51 4.31 -7.35
CA HIS A 173 16.42 5.40 -6.38
C HIS A 173 15.50 5.06 -5.20
N HIS A 174 14.35 4.41 -5.44
CA HIS A 174 13.47 3.95 -4.37
C HIS A 174 14.14 2.83 -3.53
N THR A 175 14.70 1.80 -4.16
CA THR A 175 15.27 0.63 -3.45
C THR A 175 16.55 0.93 -2.68
N ALA A 176 17.47 1.72 -3.24
CA ALA A 176 18.76 2.02 -2.64
C ALA A 176 18.65 2.73 -1.29
N ARG A 177 17.56 3.46 -1.04
CA ARG A 177 17.36 4.19 0.23
C ARG A 177 16.45 3.50 1.21
N LEU A 178 15.51 2.66 0.76
CA LEU A 178 14.66 1.87 1.66
C LEU A 178 15.47 0.94 2.59
N THR A 179 16.65 0.50 2.15
CA THR A 179 17.61 -0.25 2.97
C THR A 179 18.31 0.60 4.04
N SER A 180 18.35 1.92 3.90
CA SER A 180 19.01 2.83 4.86
C SER A 180 18.05 3.46 5.88
N CYS A 181 16.76 3.56 5.56
CA CYS A 181 15.68 3.90 6.50
C CYS A 181 15.18 2.66 7.29
N ALA A 182 15.82 1.51 7.11
CA ALA A 182 15.44 0.18 7.62
C ALA A 182 15.36 0.03 9.16
N ALA A 183 15.46 1.12 9.93
CA ALA A 183 15.02 1.09 11.32
C ALA A 183 13.50 1.21 11.47
N ARG A 184 12.75 1.70 10.45
CA ARG A 184 11.33 2.08 10.61
C ARG A 184 10.40 1.82 9.42
N ALA A 185 10.93 1.38 8.26
CA ALA A 185 10.11 0.96 7.12
C ALA A 185 10.59 -0.37 6.52
N THR A 186 9.66 -1.32 6.33
CA THR A 186 9.92 -2.63 5.70
C THR A 186 9.35 -2.62 4.28
N LEU A 187 10.09 -3.16 3.31
CA LEU A 187 9.64 -3.31 1.93
C LEU A 187 8.69 -4.51 1.80
N TRP A 188 7.58 -4.31 1.08
CA TRP A 188 6.79 -5.38 0.48
C TRP A 188 6.52 -5.02 -0.97
N GLU A 189 7.05 -5.82 -1.89
CA GLU A 189 6.88 -5.58 -3.32
C GLU A 189 5.71 -6.42 -3.83
N SER A 190 4.70 -5.76 -4.40
CA SER A 190 3.83 -6.39 -5.38
C SER A 190 3.93 -5.57 -6.67
N MET A 191 4.45 -6.17 -7.74
CA MET A 191 4.44 -5.54 -9.06
C MET A 191 3.01 -5.56 -9.61
N SER A 192 2.21 -4.55 -9.30
CA SER A 192 0.97 -4.25 -10.03
C SER A 192 1.31 -3.36 -11.22
N GLY A 193 1.59 -3.98 -12.37
CA GLY A 193 1.69 -3.28 -13.65
C GLY A 193 0.33 -2.79 -14.12
N THR A 194 -0.20 -1.73 -13.51
CA THR A 194 -1.48 -1.14 -13.91
C THR A 194 -1.21 0.01 -14.88
N LEU A 195 -1.42 -0.25 -16.17
CA LEU A 195 -1.62 0.80 -17.17
C LEU A 195 -2.89 1.58 -16.78
N GLN A 196 -2.75 2.63 -15.97
CA GLN A 196 -3.80 3.64 -15.87
C GLN A 196 -3.80 4.45 -17.18
N THR A 197 -4.69 4.08 -18.10
CA THR A 197 -5.06 4.96 -19.21
C THR A 197 -5.93 6.08 -18.65
N SER A 198 -5.52 7.32 -18.96
CA SER A 198 -6.19 8.60 -18.70
C SER A 198 -7.71 8.60 -18.79
#